data_AF-A0A956YDT4-F1
#
_entry.id   AF-A0A956YDT4-F1
#
_cell.length_a   1.000
_cell.length_b   1.000
_cell.length_c   1.000
_cell.angle_alpha   90.00
_cell.angle_beta   90.00
_cell.angle_gamma   90.00
#
_symmetry.space_group_name_H-M   'P 1'
#
loop_
_entity.id
_entity.type
_entity.pdbx_description
1 polymer ?
#
loop_
_entity_poly.entity_id
_entity_poly.type
_entity_poly.pdbx_seq_one_letter_code
_entity_poly.pdbx_strand_id
1 'polypeptide(L)'
;MDFKQLASRAAEIRAKYREFEQSKYGRSWSDEEIALGFVGDVGDLMKLVQAKNGVRDIPDVDQKLAHELADCLWSILTLADKYQIDLEQTFLATMDEIEDRLDASAD
;
A
#
# COMPACT_ATOMS: atom_id res chain seq x y z
N MET A 1 -9.76 -5.67 -12.38
CA MET A 1 -10.57 -5.09 -11.29
C MET A 1 -10.51 -3.59 -11.47
N ASP A 2 -11.65 -2.94 -11.30
CA ASP A 2 -11.71 -1.49 -11.11
C ASP A 2 -11.06 -1.09 -9.77
N PHE A 3 -10.55 0.13 -9.64
CA PHE A 3 -9.87 0.61 -8.43
C PHE A 3 -10.77 0.46 -7.20
N LYS A 4 -12.07 0.77 -7.35
CA LYS A 4 -13.06 0.60 -6.29
C LYS A 4 -13.21 -0.85 -5.85
N GLN A 5 -13.06 -1.81 -6.76
CA GLN A 5 -13.07 -3.22 -6.40
C GLN A 5 -11.83 -3.61 -5.60
N LEU A 6 -10.66 -3.04 -5.91
CA LEU A 6 -9.43 -3.25 -5.11
C LEU A 6 -9.58 -2.65 -3.71
N ALA A 7 -10.07 -1.41 -3.62
CA ALA A 7 -10.32 -0.74 -2.34
C ALA A 7 -11.32 -1.52 -1.47
N SER A 8 -12.45 -1.94 -2.06
CA SER A 8 -13.45 -2.78 -1.38
C SER A 8 -12.84 -4.09 -0.90
N ARG A 9 -12.01 -4.74 -1.73
CA ARG A 9 -11.33 -5.97 -1.34
C ARG A 9 -10.33 -5.76 -0.19
N ALA A 10 -9.59 -4.65 -0.19
CA ALA A 10 -8.68 -4.30 0.89
C ALA A 10 -9.44 -4.12 2.22
N ALA A 11 -10.56 -3.39 2.19
CA ALA A 11 -11.42 -3.17 3.34
C ALA A 11 -12.01 -4.48 3.90
N GLU A 12 -12.46 -5.40 3.03
CA GLU A 12 -12.92 -6.74 3.44
C GLU A 12 -11.83 -7.53 4.19
N ILE A 13 -10.60 -7.50 3.67
CA ILE A 13 -9.47 -8.18 4.32
C ILE A 13 -9.13 -7.51 5.65
N ARG A 14 -9.14 -6.17 5.73
CA ARG A 14 -8.92 -5.47 7.00
C ARG A 14 -9.98 -5.82 8.04
N ALA A 15 -11.24 -5.99 7.64
CA ALA A 15 -12.32 -6.43 8.53
C ALA A 15 -12.05 -7.84 9.09
N LYS A 16 -11.56 -8.78 8.27
CA LYS A 16 -11.15 -10.11 8.75
C LYS A 16 -9.98 -10.04 9.73
N TYR A 17 -8.98 -9.19 9.45
CA TYR A 17 -7.89 -8.96 10.40
C TYR A 17 -8.38 -8.37 11.71
N ARG A 18 -9.37 -7.47 11.68
CA ARG A 18 -9.95 -6.86 12.88
C ARG A 18 -10.56 -7.91 13.80
N GLU A 19 -11.34 -8.84 13.23
CA GLU A 19 -11.94 -9.96 13.95
C GLU A 19 -10.87 -10.90 14.52
N PHE A 20 -9.86 -11.21 13.71
CA PHE A 20 -8.72 -12.02 14.14
C PHE A 20 -7.96 -11.37 15.30
N GLU A 21 -7.62 -10.08 15.21
CA GLU A 21 -6.93 -9.34 16.26
C GLU A 21 -7.77 -9.27 17.54
N GLN A 22 -9.07 -9.01 17.42
CA GLN A 22 -9.98 -8.97 18.56
C GLN A 22 -10.04 -10.32 19.28
N SER A 23 -10.11 -11.43 18.53
CA SER A 23 -10.15 -12.78 19.11
C SER A 23 -8.82 -13.21 19.72
N LYS A 24 -7.69 -12.81 19.11
CA LYS A 24 -6.35 -13.26 19.51
C LYS A 24 -5.72 -12.38 20.58
N TYR A 25 -5.92 -11.07 20.51
CA TYR A 25 -5.24 -10.07 21.32
C TYR A 25 -6.19 -9.24 22.20
N GLY A 26 -7.51 -9.46 22.10
CA GLY A 26 -8.52 -8.74 22.90
C GLY A 26 -8.78 -7.31 22.43
N ARG A 27 -8.10 -6.85 21.38
CA ARG A 27 -8.29 -5.57 20.72
C ARG A 27 -7.85 -5.64 19.27
N SER A 28 -8.44 -4.81 18.43
CA SER A 28 -7.94 -4.57 17.07
C SER A 28 -6.75 -3.62 17.07
N TRP A 29 -5.96 -3.67 16.00
CA TRP A 29 -4.89 -2.72 15.75
C TRP A 29 -5.44 -1.30 15.58
N SER A 30 -4.75 -0.34 16.20
CA SER A 30 -5.00 1.08 16.01
C SER A 30 -4.58 1.54 14.62
N ASP A 31 -4.95 2.76 14.25
CA ASP A 31 -4.57 3.31 12.94
C ASP A 31 -3.06 3.55 12.86
N GLU A 32 -2.42 3.91 13.98
CA GLU A 32 -0.95 4.01 14.09
C GLU A 32 -0.27 2.66 13.92
N GLU A 33 -0.83 1.58 14.47
CA GLU A 33 -0.30 0.22 14.29
C GLU A 33 -0.42 -0.27 12.85
N ILE A 34 -1.50 0.10 12.15
CA ILE A 34 -1.65 -0.17 10.71
C ILE A 34 -0.57 0.60 9.93
N ALA A 35 -0.36 1.89 10.23
CA ALA A 35 0.67 2.70 9.59
C ALA A 35 2.09 2.18 9.87
N LEU A 36 2.35 1.66 11.09
CA LEU A 36 3.61 1.01 11.41
C LEU A 36 3.79 -0.31 10.65
N GLY A 37 2.71 -1.08 10.46
CA GLY A 37 2.70 -2.26 9.60
C GLY A 37 3.14 -1.92 8.17
N PHE A 38 2.57 -0.85 7.60
CA PHE A 38 2.95 -0.37 6.26
C PHE A 38 4.45 -0.06 6.13
N VAL A 39 5.07 0.55 7.15
CA VAL A 39 6.52 0.81 7.14
C VAL A 39 7.33 -0.50 7.08
N GLY A 40 6.81 -1.57 7.70
CA GLY A 40 7.34 -2.92 7.57
C GLY A 40 7.34 -3.40 6.11
N ASP A 41 6.17 -3.35 5.47
CA ASP A 41 5.99 -3.75 4.05
C ASP A 41 6.92 -2.95 3.13
N VAL A 42 7.06 -1.63 3.35
CA VAL A 42 8.01 -0.78 2.60
C VAL A 42 9.44 -1.27 2.80
N GLY A 43 9.83 -1.62 4.03
CA GLY A 43 11.15 -2.16 4.33
C GLY A 43 11.45 -3.44 3.56
N ASP A 44 10.48 -4.35 3.46
CA ASP A 44 10.62 -5.60 2.72
C ASP A 44 10.64 -5.36 1.20
N LEU A 45 9.76 -4.49 0.69
CA LEU A 45 9.80 -4.02 -0.69
C LEU A 45 11.18 -3.46 -1.07
N MET A 46 11.79 -2.62 -0.21
CA MET A 46 13.12 -2.04 -0.49
C MET A 46 14.23 -3.09 -0.55
N LYS A 47 14.16 -4.16 0.26
CA LYS A 47 15.11 -5.28 0.17
C LYS A 47 14.99 -5.98 -1.17
N LEU A 48 13.76 -6.15 -1.67
CA LEU A 48 13.51 -6.84 -2.94
C LEU A 48 13.84 -5.97 -4.16
N VAL A 49 13.64 -4.67 -4.10
CA VAL A 49 14.14 -3.73 -5.14
C VAL A 49 15.66 -3.83 -5.26
N GLN A 50 16.37 -3.87 -4.14
CA GLN A 50 17.82 -4.08 -4.15
C GLN A 50 18.22 -5.43 -4.76
N ALA A 51 17.47 -6.49 -4.46
CA ALA A 51 17.70 -7.79 -5.05
C ALA A 51 17.45 -7.80 -6.56
N LYS A 52 16.35 -7.17 -7.01
CA LYS A 52 15.98 -7.05 -8.43
C LYS A 52 17.04 -6.31 -9.22
N ASN A 53 17.73 -5.37 -8.58
CA ASN A 53 18.82 -4.58 -9.15
C ASN A 53 20.21 -5.21 -8.94
N GLY A 54 20.30 -6.45 -8.46
CA GLY A 54 21.56 -7.20 -8.34
C GLY A 54 22.48 -6.77 -7.18
N VAL A 55 22.00 -5.95 -6.24
CA VAL A 55 22.77 -5.50 -5.06
C VAL A 55 22.90 -6.62 -4.02
N ARG A 56 21.95 -7.55 -4.00
CA ARG A 56 21.91 -8.71 -3.11
C ARG A 56 21.25 -9.89 -3.82
N ASP A 57 21.55 -11.10 -3.36
CA ASP A 57 20.94 -12.31 -3.90
C ASP A 57 19.73 -12.73 -3.04
N ILE A 58 18.55 -12.74 -3.65
CA ILE A 58 17.30 -13.23 -3.05
C ILE A 58 16.61 -14.12 -4.08
N PRO A 59 16.33 -15.42 -3.77
CA PRO A 59 15.63 -16.29 -4.69
C PRO A 59 14.18 -15.84 -4.87
N ASP A 60 13.65 -16.10 -6.07
CA ASP A 60 12.27 -15.78 -6.47
C ASP A 60 11.94 -14.29 -6.38
N VAL A 61 12.93 -13.42 -6.65
CA VAL A 61 12.82 -11.97 -6.46
C VAL A 61 11.60 -11.36 -7.15
N ASP A 62 11.25 -11.81 -8.36
CA ASP A 62 10.12 -11.25 -9.11
C ASP A 62 8.78 -11.54 -8.46
N GLN A 63 8.59 -12.77 -8.00
CA GLN A 63 7.38 -13.16 -7.30
C GLN A 63 7.24 -12.41 -5.98
N LYS A 64 8.33 -12.34 -5.20
CA LYS A 64 8.33 -11.64 -3.91
C LYS A 64 8.13 -10.15 -4.10
N LEU A 65 8.76 -9.55 -5.12
CA LEU A 65 8.62 -8.12 -5.39
C LEU A 65 7.17 -7.76 -5.72
N ALA A 66 6.52 -8.59 -6.55
CA ALA A 66 5.09 -8.43 -6.84
C ALA A 66 4.22 -8.57 -5.59
N HIS A 67 4.58 -9.46 -4.66
CA HIS A 67 3.90 -9.62 -3.37
C HIS A 67 4.01 -8.34 -2.52
N GLU A 68 5.22 -7.84 -2.29
CA GLU A 68 5.42 -6.65 -1.42
C GLU A 68 4.81 -5.38 -2.03
N LEU A 69 4.76 -5.28 -3.36
CA LEU A 69 4.02 -4.20 -4.03
C LEU A 69 2.52 -4.29 -3.74
N ALA A 70 1.95 -5.51 -3.73
CA ALA A 70 0.55 -5.74 -3.40
C ALA A 70 0.26 -5.46 -1.93
N ASP A 71 1.15 -5.85 -1.00
CA ASP A 71 1.00 -5.59 0.43
C ASP A 71 1.11 -4.09 0.74
N CYS A 72 2.08 -3.39 0.14
CA CYS A 72 2.17 -1.93 0.22
C CYS A 72 0.88 -1.27 -0.29
N LEU A 73 0.33 -1.73 -1.42
CA LEU A 73 -0.94 -1.21 -1.94
C LEU A 73 -2.11 -1.50 -0.99
N TRP A 74 -2.19 -2.69 -0.41
CA TRP A 74 -3.22 -3.04 0.58
C TRP A 74 -3.16 -2.12 1.81
N SER A 75 -1.95 -1.86 2.31
CA SER A 75 -1.70 -0.94 3.42
C SER A 75 -2.16 0.48 3.09
N ILE A 76 -1.84 1.01 1.91
CA ILE A 76 -2.29 2.33 1.44
C ILE A 76 -3.83 2.39 1.32
N LEU A 77 -4.45 1.41 0.68
CA LEU A 77 -5.91 1.36 0.51
C LEU A 77 -6.63 1.25 1.86
N THR A 78 -6.06 0.48 2.79
CA THR A 78 -6.60 0.33 4.15
C THR A 78 -6.55 1.65 4.91
N LEU A 79 -5.43 2.39 4.84
CA LEU A 79 -5.32 3.70 5.48
C LEU A 79 -6.27 4.72 4.84
N ALA A 80 -6.42 4.70 3.51
CA ALA A 80 -7.37 5.56 2.82
C ALA A 80 -8.82 5.32 3.29
N ASP A 81 -9.25 4.06 3.41
CA ASP A 81 -10.57 3.69 3.96
C ASP A 81 -10.74 4.18 5.40
N LYS A 82 -9.73 3.96 6.26
CA LYS A 82 -9.76 4.39 7.66
C LYS A 82 -9.90 5.89 7.82
N TYR A 83 -9.22 6.66 6.99
CA TYR A 83 -9.25 8.12 7.02
C TYR A 83 -10.30 8.73 6.09
N GLN A 84 -11.15 7.91 5.47
CA GLN A 84 -12.23 8.35 4.56
C GLN A 84 -11.72 9.21 3.39
N ILE A 85 -10.55 8.86 2.86
CA ILE A 85 -9.92 9.54 1.74
C ILE A 85 -10.40 8.89 0.43
N ASP A 86 -10.95 9.69 -0.49
CA ASP A 86 -11.16 9.26 -1.87
C ASP A 86 -9.81 9.24 -2.60
N LEU A 87 -9.10 8.11 -2.44
CA LEU A 87 -7.75 7.97 -2.98
C LEU A 87 -7.74 7.95 -4.51
N GLU A 88 -8.80 7.46 -5.15
CA GLU A 88 -8.89 7.44 -6.62
C GLU A 88 -8.91 8.86 -7.16
N GLN A 89 -9.83 9.68 -6.65
CA GLN A 89 -9.94 11.09 -7.05
C GLN A 89 -8.68 11.87 -6.67
N THR A 90 -8.16 11.65 -5.46
CA THR A 90 -6.95 12.35 -4.97
C THR A 90 -5.74 12.01 -5.83
N PHE A 91 -5.57 10.75 -6.22
CA PHE A 91 -4.48 10.30 -7.08
C PHE A 91 -4.55 10.99 -8.44
N LEU A 92 -5.71 10.99 -9.10
CA LEU A 92 -5.89 11.63 -10.41
C LEU A 92 -5.57 13.13 -10.36
N ALA A 93 -6.15 13.85 -9.40
CA ALA A 93 -5.88 15.29 -9.25
C ALA A 93 -4.39 15.58 -8.98
N THR A 94 -3.73 14.74 -8.17
CA THR A 94 -2.29 14.89 -7.90
C THR A 94 -1.46 14.66 -9.17
N MET A 95 -1.85 13.72 -10.03
CA MET A 95 -1.13 13.47 -11.30
C MET A 95 -1.31 14.63 -12.28
N ASP A 96 -2.52 15.17 -12.38
CA ASP A 96 -2.81 16.36 -13.20
C ASP A 96 -1.94 17.55 -12.74
N GLU A 97 -1.86 17.79 -11.42
CA GLU A 97 -0.99 18.85 -10.86
C GLU A 97 0.50 18.63 -11.14
N ILE A 98 0.97 17.38 -11.19
CA ILE A 98 2.35 17.06 -11.52
C ILE A 98 2.60 17.31 -13.01
N GLU A 99 1.68 16.93 -13.89
CA GLU A 99 1.75 17.16 -15.33
C GLU A 99 1.83 18.65 -15.64
N ASP A 100 0.90 19.45 -15.10
CA ASP A 100 0.87 20.91 -15.27
C ASP A 100 2.22 21.57 -14.87
N ARG A 101 2.82 21.11 -13.77
CA ARG A 101 4.11 21.62 -13.29
C ARG A 101 5.27 21.26 -14.20
N LEU A 102 5.25 20.07 -14.79
CA LEU A 102 6.31 19.62 -15.70
C LEU A 102 6.23 20.39 -17.02
N ASP A 103 5.03 20.57 -17.56
CA ASP A 103 4.82 21.31 -18.80
C ASP A 103 5.20 22.79 -18.64
N ALA A 104 4.82 23.42 -17.53
CA ALA A 104 5.20 24.81 -17.23
C ALA A 104 6.72 25.00 -17.01
N SER A 105 7.47 23.92 -16.75
CA SER A 105 8.93 23.95 -16.56
C SER A 105 9.73 23.69 -17.84
N ALA A 106 9.05 23.27 -18.91
CA ALA A 106 9.62 23.01 -20.22
C ALA A 106 9.61 24.24 -21.15
N ASP A 107 8.89 25.30 -20.76
CA ASP A 107 8.83 26.63 -21.39
C ASP A 107 9.81 27.64 -20.76
#